data_AF-A0AAN5CUW5-F1
#
_entry.id   AF-A0AAN5CUW5-F1
#
_cell.length_a   1.000
_cell.length_b   1.000
_cell.length_c   1.000
_cell.angle_alpha   90.00
_cell.angle_beta   90.00
_cell.angle_gamma   90.00
#
_symmetry.space_group_name_H-M   'P 1'
#
loop_
_entity.id
_entity.type
_entity.pdbx_description
1 polymer ?
#
loop_
_entity_poly.entity_id
_entity_poly.type
_entity_poly.pdbx_seq_one_letter_code
_entity_poly.pdbx_strand_id
1 'polypeptide(L)'
;MGGVHIGLKYIDGKYIWSDGSEADYLNFAPGFPDLTFGDCLAMGTGLFPGQWMNIDCSTPLPYICTKAAASYAENVPPEGCTDHGEYYPGDEIGQKTRLGTPKTKGASGS
;
A
#
# COMPACT_ATOMS: atom_id res chain seq x y z
N MET A 1 -18.87 1.96 -11.38
CA MET A 1 -18.26 2.00 -10.03
C MET A 1 -16.77 1.76 -10.21
N GLY A 2 -15.93 2.62 -9.67
CA GLY A 2 -14.47 2.44 -9.70
C GLY A 2 -14.01 1.79 -8.41
N GLY A 3 -13.08 0.85 -8.51
CA GLY A 3 -12.50 0.17 -7.36
C GLY A 3 -11.42 -0.81 -7.77
N VAL A 4 -10.79 -1.39 -6.75
CA VAL A 4 -9.76 -2.43 -6.88
C VAL A 4 -10.15 -3.61 -6.00
N HIS A 5 -10.05 -4.83 -6.52
CA HIS A 5 -10.18 -6.04 -5.71
C HIS A 5 -9.11 -6.06 -4.63
N ILE A 6 -9.55 -6.36 -3.41
CA ILE A 6 -8.66 -6.66 -2.29
C ILE A 6 -8.78 -8.15 -1.96
N GLY A 7 -7.74 -8.73 -1.37
CA GLY A 7 -7.70 -10.16 -1.08
C GLY A 7 -8.66 -10.63 0.02
N LEU A 8 -9.67 -9.85 0.42
CA LEU A 8 -10.59 -10.18 1.53
C LEU A 8 -11.87 -10.81 0.98
N LYS A 9 -12.32 -11.90 1.61
CA LYS A 9 -13.57 -12.58 1.26
C LYS A 9 -14.40 -12.91 2.49
N TYR A 10 -15.72 -12.83 2.38
CA TYR A 10 -16.65 -13.36 3.37
C TYR A 10 -16.84 -14.87 3.19
N ILE A 11 -16.54 -15.66 4.23
CA ILE A 11 -16.65 -17.12 4.23
C ILE A 11 -17.18 -17.55 5.60
N ASP A 12 -18.33 -18.24 5.62
CA ASP A 12 -18.92 -18.86 6.82
C ASP A 12 -18.98 -17.95 8.06
N GLY A 13 -19.40 -16.69 7.89
CA GLY A 13 -19.54 -15.75 9.01
C GLY A 13 -18.31 -14.89 9.28
N LYS A 14 -17.21 -15.08 8.53
CA LYS A 14 -15.92 -14.43 8.79
C LYS A 14 -15.36 -13.74 7.57
N TYR A 15 -14.52 -12.72 7.80
CA TYR A 15 -13.74 -12.06 6.75
C TYR A 15 -12.33 -12.65 6.73
N ILE A 16 -11.99 -13.36 5.67
CA ILE A 16 -10.74 -14.11 5.53
C ILE A 16 -9.93 -13.52 4.38
N TRP A 17 -8.68 -13.14 4.67
CA TRP A 17 -7.72 -12.69 3.67
C TRP A 17 -7.27 -13.86 2.79
N SER A 18 -6.75 -13.56 1.60
CA SER A 18 -6.31 -14.55 0.62
C SER A 18 -5.14 -15.41 1.09
N ASP A 19 -4.44 -15.02 2.15
CA ASP A 19 -3.40 -15.81 2.81
C ASP A 19 -3.95 -16.76 3.89
N GLY A 20 -5.26 -16.75 4.14
CA GLY A 20 -5.94 -17.57 5.13
C GLY A 20 -6.08 -16.93 6.51
N SER A 21 -5.52 -15.74 6.74
CA SER A 21 -5.68 -15.03 8.00
C SER A 21 -7.09 -14.42 8.13
N GLU A 22 -7.65 -14.46 9.33
CA GLU A 22 -8.91 -13.76 9.64
C GLU A 22 -8.62 -12.27 9.83
N ALA A 23 -9.46 -11.40 9.26
CA ALA A 23 -9.30 -9.97 9.37
C ALA A 23 -9.55 -9.49 10.81
N ASP A 24 -8.57 -8.76 11.34
CA ASP A 24 -8.61 -8.07 12.63
C ASP A 24 -8.98 -6.57 12.48
N TYR A 25 -8.97 -6.07 11.24
CA TYR A 25 -9.34 -4.71 10.88
C TYR A 25 -10.40 -4.71 9.78
N LEU A 26 -11.42 -3.86 9.93
CA LEU A 26 -12.53 -3.70 8.99
C LEU A 26 -12.74 -2.22 8.68
N ASN A 27 -12.87 -1.87 7.39
CA ASN A 27 -13.07 -0.48 6.93
C ASN A 27 -14.18 -0.35 5.86
N PHE A 28 -15.37 -0.84 6.17
CA PHE A 28 -16.49 -0.81 5.23
C PHE A 28 -16.99 0.61 4.93
N ALA A 29 -17.43 0.84 3.70
CA ALA A 29 -18.16 2.04 3.33
C ALA A 29 -19.56 2.03 3.96
N PRO A 30 -20.21 3.20 4.13
CA PRO A 30 -21.58 3.25 4.64
C PRO A 30 -22.54 2.35 3.84
N GLY A 31 -23.29 1.50 4.53
CA GLY A 31 -24.20 0.53 3.90
C GLY A 31 -23.57 -0.83 3.59
N PHE A 32 -22.28 -1.01 3.85
CA PHE A 32 -21.58 -2.29 3.73
C PHE A 32 -21.16 -2.82 5.12
N PRO A 33 -20.99 -4.13 5.27
CA PRO A 33 -21.13 -5.17 4.25
C PRO A 33 -22.58 -5.43 3.82
N ASP A 34 -22.76 -5.74 2.53
CA ASP A 34 -24.03 -6.19 1.96
C ASP A 34 -23.76 -7.40 1.07
N LEU A 35 -24.06 -8.58 1.60
CA LEU A 35 -23.74 -9.87 0.98
C LEU A 35 -24.56 -10.13 -0.30
N THR A 36 -25.60 -9.34 -0.59
CA THR A 36 -26.34 -9.45 -1.85
C THR A 36 -25.49 -9.06 -3.06
N PHE A 37 -24.44 -8.27 -2.84
CA PHE A 37 -23.49 -7.91 -3.89
C PHE A 37 -22.39 -8.95 -4.10
N GLY A 38 -22.23 -9.93 -3.21
CA GLY A 38 -21.24 -11.00 -3.31
C GLY A 38 -20.28 -11.10 -2.13
N ASP A 39 -19.48 -12.14 -2.12
CA ASP A 39 -18.60 -12.46 -1.00
C ASP A 39 -17.21 -11.82 -1.09
N CYS A 40 -16.79 -11.38 -2.28
CA CYS A 40 -15.50 -10.73 -2.49
C CYS A 40 -15.58 -9.25 -2.15
N LEU A 41 -14.46 -8.66 -1.75
CA LEU A 41 -14.43 -7.25 -1.37
C LEU A 41 -13.58 -6.45 -2.36
N ALA A 42 -14.04 -5.24 -2.67
CA ALA A 42 -13.30 -4.24 -3.41
C ALA A 42 -13.16 -2.96 -2.60
N MET A 43 -12.01 -2.31 -2.72
CA MET A 43 -11.76 -0.99 -2.17
C MET A 43 -12.20 0.08 -3.16
N GLY A 44 -13.02 1.02 -2.70
CA GLY A 44 -13.49 2.14 -3.48
C GLY A 44 -12.37 3.12 -3.83
N THR A 45 -12.40 3.66 -5.04
CA THR A 45 -11.50 4.75 -5.49
C THR A 45 -12.24 6.05 -5.81
N GLY A 46 -13.57 6.03 -5.71
CA GLY A 46 -14.45 7.17 -6.01
C GLY A 46 -14.99 7.84 -4.74
N LEU A 47 -16.30 7.75 -4.53
CA LEU A 47 -17.03 8.46 -3.46
C LEU A 47 -16.56 8.11 -2.04
N PHE A 48 -16.14 6.86 -1.83
CA PHE A 48 -15.63 6.35 -0.56
C PHE A 48 -14.21 5.79 -0.76
N PRO A 49 -13.21 6.67 -0.94
CA PRO A 49 -11.85 6.23 -1.25
C PRO A 49 -11.25 5.48 -0.07
N GLY A 50 -10.70 4.30 -0.33
CA GLY A 50 -10.06 3.48 0.72
C GLY A 50 -11.02 2.62 1.55
N GLN A 51 -12.33 2.85 1.45
CA GLN A 51 -13.35 2.05 2.14
C GLN A 51 -13.80 0.86 1.29
N TRP A 52 -14.33 -0.17 1.94
CA TRP A 52 -14.56 -1.47 1.32
C TRP A 52 -16.04 -1.73 1.06
N MET A 53 -16.31 -2.47 -0.02
CA MET A 53 -17.64 -2.84 -0.47
C MET A 53 -17.63 -4.30 -0.92
N ASN A 54 -18.71 -5.03 -0.63
CA ASN A 54 -18.95 -6.36 -1.20
C ASN A 54 -19.20 -6.25 -2.70
N ILE A 55 -18.71 -7.23 -3.44
CA ILE A 55 -18.83 -7.32 -4.89
C ILE A 55 -18.79 -8.77 -5.36
N ASP A 56 -19.39 -9.04 -6.51
CA ASP A 56 -19.34 -10.35 -7.13
C ASP A 56 -17.90 -10.64 -7.50
N CYS A 57 -17.39 -11.79 -7.06
CA CYS A 57 -16.02 -12.23 -7.30
C CYS A 57 -15.66 -12.31 -8.79
N SER A 58 -16.65 -12.48 -9.67
CA SER A 58 -16.48 -12.51 -11.13
C SER A 58 -16.40 -11.11 -11.76
N THR A 59 -16.64 -10.04 -10.99
CA THR A 59 -16.61 -8.68 -11.52
C THR A 59 -15.19 -8.32 -12.01
N PRO A 60 -15.03 -7.87 -13.25
CA PRO A 60 -13.72 -7.50 -13.78
C PRO A 60 -13.25 -6.16 -13.20
N LEU A 61 -12.37 -6.20 -12.19
CA LEU A 61 -11.68 -5.04 -11.64
C LEU A 61 -10.17 -5.30 -11.55
N PRO A 62 -9.34 -4.25 -11.60
CA PRO A 62 -7.94 -4.36 -11.18
C PRO A 62 -7.83 -4.87 -9.73
N TYR A 63 -6.69 -5.44 -9.34
CA TYR A 63 -6.48 -6.01 -8.02
C TYR A 63 -5.15 -5.53 -7.41
N ILE A 64 -5.06 -5.59 -6.07
CA ILE A 64 -3.83 -5.30 -5.31
C ILE A 64 -3.26 -6.61 -4.78
N CYS A 65 -1.96 -6.84 -5.00
CA CYS A 65 -1.22 -7.93 -4.37
C CYS A 65 -0.47 -7.44 -3.14
N THR A 66 -0.39 -8.30 -2.11
CA THR A 66 0.56 -8.16 -1.03
C THR A 66 1.66 -9.20 -1.19
N LYS A 67 2.87 -8.84 -0.78
CA LYS A 67 3.98 -9.77 -0.61
C LYS A 67 4.56 -9.44 0.76
N ALA A 68 4.94 -10.46 1.51
CA ALA A 68 5.78 -10.22 2.67
C ALA A 68 6.96 -9.35 2.22
N ALA A 69 7.16 -8.22 2.91
CA ALA A 69 8.47 -7.64 2.96
C ALA A 69 9.35 -8.77 3.49
N ALA A 70 10.09 -9.44 2.60
CA ALA A 70 11.09 -10.40 3.02
C ALA A 70 11.85 -9.72 4.14
N SER A 71 12.08 -10.41 5.27
CA SER A 71 13.05 -9.92 6.24
C SER A 71 14.25 -9.52 5.40
N TYR A 72 14.57 -8.23 5.37
CA TYR A 72 15.74 -7.71 4.70
C TYR A 72 16.97 -8.20 5.50
N ALA A 73 17.12 -9.52 5.63
CA ALA A 73 18.31 -10.18 6.12
C ALA A 73 19.45 -10.04 5.08
N GLU A 74 19.14 -9.52 3.89
CA GLU A 74 20.07 -8.74 3.10
C GLU A 74 19.71 -7.25 3.21
N ASN A 75 20.06 -6.62 4.33
CA ASN A 75 20.34 -5.18 4.38
C ASN A 75 21.66 -4.86 3.65
N VAL A 76 22.00 -5.60 2.59
CA VAL A 76 23.08 -5.24 1.70
C VAL A 76 22.40 -4.47 0.57
N PRO A 77 22.36 -3.13 0.64
CA PRO A 77 22.00 -2.37 -0.55
C PRO A 77 22.87 -2.83 -1.73
N PRO A 78 22.34 -2.83 -2.96
CA PRO A 78 23.15 -3.05 -4.15
C PRO A 78 24.42 -2.20 -4.08
N GLU A 79 25.59 -2.77 -4.44
CA GLU A 79 26.86 -2.04 -4.45
C GLU A 79 26.68 -0.68 -5.15
N GLY A 80 26.89 0.40 -4.40
CA GLY A 80 26.69 1.78 -4.87
C GLY A 80 25.71 2.62 -4.06
N CYS A 81 24.89 2.04 -3.17
CA CYS A 81 24.06 2.88 -2.27
C CYS A 81 24.83 3.23 -1.00
N THR A 82 25.32 4.46 -0.89
CA THR A 82 25.88 4.98 0.36
C THR A 82 24.77 5.13 1.40
N ASP A 83 25.06 4.77 2.66
CA ASP A 83 24.02 4.62 3.70
C ASP A 83 23.51 5.97 4.25
N HIS A 84 24.12 7.10 3.91
CA HIS A 84 23.66 8.43 4.35
C HIS A 84 24.05 9.51 3.32
N GLY A 85 23.10 9.96 2.48
CA GLY A 85 23.35 10.95 1.42
C GLY A 85 22.81 12.35 1.75
N GLU A 86 23.68 13.29 2.11
CA GLU A 86 23.34 14.70 2.37
C GLU A 86 22.77 15.40 1.11
N TYR A 87 21.73 16.25 1.23
CA TYR A 87 21.03 16.92 0.11
C TYR A 87 21.16 18.46 0.17
N TYR A 88 21.22 19.14 -1.00
CA TYR A 88 21.20 20.61 -1.10
C TYR A 88 19.96 21.12 -1.86
N PRO A 89 19.51 22.37 -1.61
CA PRO A 89 18.41 22.96 -2.36
C PRO A 89 18.74 23.06 -3.86
N GLY A 90 18.11 22.20 -4.67
CA GLY A 90 18.27 22.16 -6.12
C GLY A 90 18.41 20.77 -6.74
N ASP A 91 18.60 19.70 -5.94
CA ASP A 91 18.78 18.36 -6.50
C ASP A 91 17.42 17.69 -6.84
N GLU A 92 17.36 16.89 -7.91
CA GLU A 92 16.13 16.19 -8.30
C GLU A 92 15.91 14.94 -7.43
N ILE A 93 14.88 14.96 -6.57
CA ILE A 93 14.42 13.77 -5.84
C ILE A 93 13.69 12.82 -6.79
N GLY A 94 14.47 12.03 -7.53
CA GLY A 94 13.97 11.05 -8.50
C GLY A 94 15.00 10.00 -8.91
N GLN A 95 16.29 10.20 -8.65
CA GLN A 95 17.24 9.09 -8.70
C GLN A 95 17.25 8.35 -7.36
N LYS A 96 17.01 7.03 -7.45
CA LYS A 96 17.03 6.08 -6.34
C LYS A 96 18.32 6.19 -5.52
N THR A 97 18.35 7.03 -4.50
CA THR A 97 19.16 6.83 -3.29
C THR A 97 18.68 7.80 -2.21
N ARG A 98 18.20 7.21 -1.12
CA ARG A 98 17.84 7.74 0.20
C ARG A 98 17.89 9.25 0.42
N LEU A 99 16.76 9.79 0.90
CA LEU A 99 16.70 11.08 1.59
C LEU A 99 17.76 11.13 2.71
N GLY A 100 18.76 11.98 2.60
CA GLY A 100 19.51 12.45 3.76
C GLY A 100 19.17 13.89 4.12
N THR A 101 19.69 14.31 5.26
CA THR A 101 19.38 15.60 5.89
C THR A 101 19.98 16.78 5.12
N PRO A 102 19.32 17.96 5.11
CA PRO A 102 19.82 19.14 4.44
C PRO A 102 21.02 19.74 5.17
N LYS A 103 22.10 20.10 4.46
CA LYS A 103 23.17 20.96 5.00
C LYS A 103 23.14 22.35 4.40
N THR A 104 23.31 23.36 5.24
CA THR A 104 23.56 24.75 4.82
C THR A 104 25.04 24.92 4.49
N LYS A 105 25.38 25.42 3.29
CA LYS A 105 26.78 25.76 2.94
C LYS A 105 27.32 26.80 3.93
N GLY A 106 28.30 26.41 4.74
CA GLY A 106 29.18 27.35 5.41
C GLY A 106 30.11 27.97 4.37
N ALA A 107 29.95 29.26 4.09
CA ALA A 107 30.94 30.02 3.34
C ALA A 107 32.18 30.18 4.24
N SER A 108 33.28 29.51 3.88
CA SER A 108 34.60 29.79 4.45
C SER A 108 35.00 31.24 4.11
N GLY A 109 35.41 31.98 5.14
CA GLY A 109 35.81 33.38 5.06
C GLY A 109 37.04 33.65 4.21
N SER A 110 37.23 34.95 3.95
CA SER A 110 38.49 35.56 3.48
C SER A 110 39.63 35.41 4.47
#